data_AF-A0A529HCD1-F1
#
_entry.id   AF-A0A529HCD1-F1
#
_cell.length_a   1.000
_cell.length_b   1.000
_cell.length_c   1.000
_cell.angle_alpha   90.00
_cell.angle_beta   90.00
_cell.angle_gamma   90.00
#
_symmetry.space_group_name_H-M   'P 1'
#
loop_
_entity.id
_entity.type
_entity.pdbx_description
1 polymer ?
#
loop_
_entity_poly.entity_id
_entity_poly.type
_entity_poly.pdbx_seq_one_letter_code
_entity_poly.pdbx_strand_id
1 'polypeptide(L)' 'SPGDEIITDNTLYGCTFAFMRHGLAKFGITITHADLTDPEALRGALSPRTRIVYFETPANPNMRLVDIAA' A
#
# COMPACT_ATOMS: atom_id res chain seq x y z
N SER A 1 9.53 11.34 0.23
CA SER A 1 10.96 11.68 0.17
C SER A 1 11.82 10.45 0.43
N PRO A 2 13.11 10.43 0.04
CA PRO A 2 13.99 9.32 0.39
C PRO A 2 13.95 9.02 1.89
N GLY A 3 13.79 7.74 2.25
CA GLY A 3 13.61 7.28 3.63
C GLY A 3 12.15 7.15 4.09
N ASP A 4 11.20 7.80 3.40
CA ASP A 4 9.77 7.65 3.70
C ASP A 4 9.25 6.27 3.26
N GLU A 5 8.07 5.92 3.77
CA GLU A 5 7.39 4.66 3.51
C GLU A 5 5.96 4.86 3.02
N ILE A 6 5.55 4.00 2.09
CA ILE A 6 4.18 3.85 1.62
C ILE A 6 3.73 2.42 1.94
N ILE A 7 2.57 2.30 2.59
CA ILE A 7 1.90 1.02 2.79
C ILE A 7 0.86 0.85 1.68
N THR A 8 0.79 -0.33 1.10
CA THR A 8 -0.12 -0.65 0.00
C THR A 8 -0.87 -1.95 0.25
N ASP A 9 -2.11 -2.08 -0.25
CA ASP A 9 -2.79 -3.38 -0.24
C ASP A 9 -2.02 -4.41 -1.09
N ASN A 10 -2.26 -5.69 -0.81
CA ASN A 10 -1.75 -6.79 -1.60
C ASN A 10 -2.23 -6.78 -3.06
N THR A 11 -3.42 -6.20 -3.33
CA THR A 11 -3.98 -6.12 -4.68
C THR A 11 -4.13 -4.67 -5.12
N LEU A 12 -3.44 -4.32 -6.22
CA LEU A 12 -3.57 -3.04 -6.90
C LEU A 12 -3.59 -3.25 -8.42
N TYR A 13 -4.06 -2.25 -9.17
CA TYR A 13 -3.84 -2.21 -10.60
C TYR A 13 -2.34 -2.38 -10.95
N GLY A 14 -2.06 -3.22 -11.96
CA GLY A 14 -0.69 -3.68 -12.25
C GLY A 14 0.31 -2.56 -12.52
N CYS A 15 -0.10 -1.49 -13.21
CA CYS A 15 0.79 -0.34 -13.45
C CYS A 15 1.05 0.45 -12.16
N THR A 16 0.07 0.55 -11.26
CA THR A 16 0.23 1.18 -9.94
C THR A 16 1.24 0.40 -9.11
N PHE A 17 1.10 -0.93 -9.07
CA PHE A 17 2.05 -1.82 -8.40
C PHE A 17 3.47 -1.65 -8.96
N ALA A 18 3.62 -1.67 -10.30
CA ALA A 18 4.91 -1.49 -10.95
C ALA A 18 5.52 -0.12 -10.67
N PHE A 19 4.72 0.94 -10.69
CA PHE A 19 5.16 2.30 -10.38
C PHE A 19 5.66 2.41 -8.94
N MET A 20 4.94 1.86 -7.97
CA MET A 20 5.37 1.90 -6.57
C MET A 20 6.62 1.05 -6.35
N ARG A 21 6.60 -0.21 -6.78
CA ARG A 21 7.67 -1.16 -6.51
C ARG A 21 8.96 -0.90 -7.28
N HIS A 22 8.87 -0.40 -8.52
CA HIS A 22 10.05 -0.18 -9.37
C HIS A 22 10.34 1.30 -9.62
N GLY A 23 9.32 2.16 -9.65
CA GLY A 23 9.49 3.60 -9.82
C GLY A 23 9.92 4.25 -8.50
N LEU A 24 9.02 4.27 -7.50
CA LEU A 24 9.25 4.97 -6.24
C LEU A 24 10.42 4.39 -5.42
N ALA A 25 10.62 3.07 -5.46
CA ALA A 25 11.75 2.44 -4.78
C ALA A 25 13.12 2.99 -5.24
N LYS A 26 13.26 3.39 -6.51
CA LYS A 26 14.52 4.00 -7.03
C LYS A 26 14.79 5.37 -6.43
N PHE A 27 13.78 6.05 -5.91
CA PHE A 27 13.90 7.33 -5.23
C PHE A 27 14.04 7.18 -3.70
N GLY A 28 14.34 5.98 -3.22
CA GLY A 28 14.58 5.70 -1.80
C GLY A 28 13.30 5.61 -0.96
N ILE A 29 12.14 5.40 -1.58
CA ILE A 29 10.87 5.20 -0.87
C ILE A 29 10.71 3.71 -0.56
N THR A 30 10.44 3.38 0.70
CA THR A 30 10.12 2.01 1.12
C THR A 30 8.67 1.70 0.76
N ILE A 31 8.43 0.56 0.11
CA ILE A 31 7.07 0.07 -0.16
C ILE A 31 6.83 -1.16 0.70
N THR A 32 5.83 -1.07 1.58
CA THR A 32 5.40 -2.16 2.46
C THR A 32 4.02 -2.63 2.00
N HIS A 33 3.84 -3.94 1.85
CA HIS A 33 2.55 -4.53 1.51
C HIS A 33 1.90 -5.10 2.76
N ALA A 34 0.61 -4.83 2.93
CA ALA A 34 -0.21 -5.39 4.02
C ALA A 34 -1.58 -5.81 3.48
N ASP A 35 -2.25 -6.74 4.15
CA ASP A 35 -3.66 -7.02 3.87
C ASP A 35 -4.52 -5.89 4.47
N LEU A 36 -4.97 -4.95 3.64
CA LEU A 36 -5.74 -3.80 4.12
C LEU A 36 -7.23 -4.11 4.34
N THR A 37 -7.66 -5.36 4.15
CA THR A 37 -8.98 -5.82 4.61
C THR A 37 -8.98 -6.18 6.09
N ASP A 38 -7.79 -6.27 6.70
CA ASP A 38 -7.58 -6.45 8.13
C ASP A 38 -6.95 -5.17 8.73
N PRO A 39 -7.71 -4.36 9.49
CA PRO A 39 -7.20 -3.16 10.14
C PRO A 39 -6.00 -3.43 11.06
N GLU A 40 -5.88 -4.61 11.65
CA GLU A 40 -4.76 -4.95 12.54
C GLU A 40 -3.47 -5.19 11.74
N ALA A 41 -3.57 -5.73 10.52
CA ALA A 41 -2.44 -5.84 9.61
C ALA A 41 -1.90 -4.46 9.21
N LEU A 42 -2.79 -3.47 9.00
CA LEU A 42 -2.36 -2.08 8.81
C LEU A 42 -1.66 -1.54 10.06
N ARG A 43 -2.25 -1.71 11.25
CA ARG A 43 -1.64 -1.24 12.50
C ARG A 43 -0.25 -1.81 12.72
N GLY A 44 -0.05 -3.10 12.42
CA GLY A 44 1.25 -3.76 12.54
C GLY A 44 2.29 -3.30 11.51
N ALA A 45 1.84 -2.81 10.34
CA ALA A 45 2.72 -2.33 9.28
C ALA A 45 3.10 -0.84 9.43
N LEU A 46 2.34 -0.05 10.18
CA LEU A 46 2.62 1.37 10.41
C LEU A 46 3.97 1.59 11.09
N SER A 47 4.70 2.60 10.61
CA SER A 47 5.96 3.05 11.19
C SER A 47 6.03 4.58 11.25
N PRO A 48 6.97 5.17 12.02
CA PRO A 48 7.17 6.63 12.03
C PRO A 48 7.52 7.22 10.65
N ARG A 49 7.95 6.38 9.70
CA ARG A 49 8.32 6.76 8.33
C ARG A 49 7.14 6.65 7.37
N THR A 50 6.03 6.04 7.77
CA THR A 50 4.84 5.93 6.92
C THR A 50 4.28 7.33 6.64
N ARG A 51 4.07 7.62 5.35
CA ARG A 51 3.47 8.88 4.87
C ARG A 51 2.17 8.68 4.12
N ILE A 52 2.00 7.52 3.50
CA ILE A 52 0.82 7.19 2.69
C ILE A 52 0.41 5.74 2.97
N VAL A 53 -0.89 5.52 3.10
CA VAL A 53 -1.53 4.21 2.98
C VAL A 53 -2.37 4.26 1.70
N TYR A 54 -2.17 3.31 0.79
CA TYR A 54 -2.83 3.30 -0.52
C TYR A 54 -3.52 1.96 -0.79
N PHE A 55 -4.76 2.02 -1.23
CA PHE A 55 -5.56 0.86 -1.64
C PHE A 55 -6.55 1.25 -2.72
N GLU A 56 -7.10 0.25 -3.41
CA GLU A 56 -8.18 0.38 -4.37
C GLU A 56 -9.36 -0.48 -3.88
N THR A 57 -10.58 0.03 -3.94
CA THR A 57 -11.78 -0.71 -3.52
C THR A 57 -12.96 -0.36 -4.43
N PRO A 58 -13.58 -1.33 -5.15
CA PRO A 58 -13.12 -2.71 -5.31
C PRO A 58 -11.82 -2.78 -6.12
N ALA A 59 -10.87 -3.62 -5.70
CA ALA A 59 -9.61 -3.82 -6.44
C ALA A 59 -9.80 -4.77 -7.64
N ASN A 60 -9.30 -4.37 -8.80
CA ASN A 60 -9.23 -5.22 -10.00
C ASN A 60 -8.05 -6.21 -9.85
N PRO A 61 -8.17 -7.51 -10.22
CA PRO A 61 -9.32 -8.19 -10.85
C PRO A 61 -10.23 -8.99 -9.92
N ASN A 62 -9.86 -9.12 -8.65
CA ASN A 62 -10.53 -10.01 -7.71
C ASN A 62 -11.69 -9.36 -6.94
N MET A 63 -11.99 -8.08 -7.21
CA MET A 63 -13.02 -7.30 -6.53
C MET A 63 -12.82 -7.24 -5.00
N ARG A 64 -11.57 -7.26 -4.52
CA ARG A 64 -11.26 -7.12 -3.09
C ARG A 64 -11.83 -5.80 -2.56
N LEU A 65 -12.47 -5.86 -1.40
CA LEU A 65 -13.08 -4.71 -0.74
C LEU A 65 -12.29 -4.36 0.52
N VAL A 66 -11.88 -3.11 0.62
CA VAL A 66 -11.34 -2.51 1.84
C VAL A 66 -12.42 -1.60 2.44
N ASP A 67 -12.64 -1.71 3.74
CA ASP A 67 -13.51 -0.79 4.49
C ASP A 67 -12.78 0.53 4.72
N ILE A 68 -13.32 1.62 4.16
CA ILE A 68 -12.73 2.95 4.25
C ILE A 68 -12.91 3.56 5.65
N ALA A 69 -13.94 3.14 6.39
CA ALA A 69 -14.30 3.75 7.67
C ALA A 69 -13.66 3.07 8.90
N ALA A 70 -13.01 1.92 8.70
CA ALA A 70 -12.45 1.07 9.75
C ALA A 70 -11.23 1.67 10.48
#